data_AF-A0A838WTW7-F1
#
_entry.id   AF-A0A838WTW7-F1
#
_cell.length_a   1.000
_cell.length_b   1.000
_cell.length_c   1.000
_cell.angle_alpha   90.00
_cell.angle_beta   90.00
_cell.angle_gamma   90.00
#
_symmetry.space_group_name_H-M   'P 1'
#
loop_
_entity.id
_entity.type
_entity.pdbx_description
1 polymer ?
#
loop_
_entity_poly.entity_id
_entity_poly.type
_entity_poly.pdbx_seq_one_letter_code
_entity_poly.pdbx_strand_id
1 'polypeptide(L)'
;GAIPPPLPARLGGGIEHPSSKVLLIDATAKPVGVTAEVLLTSAPYALGWGDKRYLVTGWAGPWPVDEGWWAGVANRVARLQVVGTRENGSEPCGWLLMWTRQRWRVEAVYG
;
A
#
# COMPACT_ATOMS: atom_id res chain seq x y z
N GLY A 1 17.59 -6.18 24.48
CA GLY A 1 16.13 -6.14 24.65
C GLY A 1 15.53 -7.08 23.64
N ALA A 2 14.69 -8.03 24.08
CA ALA A 2 14.10 -9.02 23.19
C ALA A 2 13.20 -8.31 22.16
N ILE A 3 13.53 -8.49 20.89
CA ILE A 3 12.71 -8.08 19.76
C ILE A 3 11.42 -8.90 19.88
N PRO A 4 10.22 -8.29 19.97
CA PRO A 4 8.99 -9.05 19.86
C PRO A 4 9.03 -9.81 18.52
N PRO A 5 8.66 -11.10 18.47
CA PRO A 5 8.71 -11.87 17.23
C PRO A 5 7.98 -11.09 16.14
N PRO A 6 8.51 -11.04 14.91
CA PRO A 6 7.85 -10.33 13.83
C PRO A 6 6.43 -10.88 13.69
N LEU A 7 5.44 -10.00 13.76
CA LEU A 7 4.06 -10.38 13.45
C LEU A 7 4.09 -11.05 12.06
N PRO A 8 3.49 -12.24 11.90
CA PRO A 8 3.52 -12.93 10.62
C PRO A 8 2.90 -12.03 9.56
N ALA A 9 3.72 -11.56 8.62
CA ALA A 9 3.22 -10.85 7.46
C ALA A 9 2.32 -11.82 6.69
N ARG A 10 1.02 -11.54 6.66
CA ARG A 10 0.15 -12.21 5.71
C ARG A 10 0.44 -11.59 4.35
N LEU A 11 1.21 -12.31 3.54
CA LEU A 11 1.35 -12.00 2.12
C LEU A 11 -0.07 -12.04 1.54
N GLY A 12 -0.59 -10.87 1.16
CA GLY A 12 -1.78 -10.82 0.34
C GLY A 12 -1.49 -11.67 -0.88
N GLY A 13 -2.37 -12.64 -1.19
CA GLY A 13 -2.15 -13.64 -2.25
C GLY A 13 -1.47 -12.98 -3.45
N GLY A 14 -0.38 -13.57 -3.94
CA GLY A 14 0.73 -12.89 -4.64
C GLY A 14 0.37 -11.85 -5.70
N ILE A 15 1.37 -11.19 -6.28
CA ILE A 15 1.22 -10.04 -7.18
C ILE A 15 0.13 -10.23 -8.28
N GLU A 16 -0.16 -11.46 -8.69
CA GLU A 16 -1.18 -11.85 -9.67
C GLU A 16 -2.60 -12.14 -9.13
N HIS A 17 -2.81 -12.28 -7.82
CA HIS A 17 -4.15 -12.57 -7.31
C HIS A 17 -5.08 -11.34 -7.51
N PRO A 18 -6.26 -11.50 -8.13
CA PRO A 18 -7.17 -10.39 -8.42
C PRO A 18 -7.69 -9.68 -7.16
N SER A 19 -7.63 -10.34 -6.00
CA SER A 19 -7.98 -9.74 -4.71
C SER A 19 -6.92 -8.80 -4.14
N SER A 20 -5.80 -8.54 -4.81
CA SER A 20 -4.72 -7.69 -4.28
C SER A 20 -4.82 -6.23 -4.69
N LYS A 21 -5.84 -5.83 -5.48
CA LYS A 21 -6.04 -4.44 -5.89
C LYS A 21 -6.51 -3.59 -4.71
N VAL A 22 -5.86 -2.45 -4.52
CA VAL A 22 -6.22 -1.46 -3.50
C VAL A 22 -6.62 -0.16 -4.18
N LEU A 23 -7.70 0.44 -3.69
CA LEU A 23 -8.05 1.82 -4.01
C LEU A 23 -7.58 2.70 -2.86
N LEU A 24 -6.69 3.65 -3.14
CA LEU A 24 -6.29 4.69 -2.20
C LEU A 24 -6.87 6.01 -2.71
N ILE A 25 -7.58 6.74 -1.86
CA ILE A 25 -8.19 8.03 -2.21
C ILE A 25 -7.77 9.13 -1.24
N ASP A 26 -7.81 10.38 -1.72
CA ASP A 26 -7.69 11.56 -0.88
C ASP A 26 -9.03 12.00 -0.29
N ALA A 27 -9.00 13.07 0.51
CA ALA A 27 -10.18 13.62 1.18
C ALA A 27 -11.26 14.16 0.21
N THR A 28 -10.93 14.34 -1.07
CA THR A 28 -11.85 14.75 -2.13
C THR A 28 -12.37 13.57 -2.95
N ALA A 29 -12.13 12.33 -2.48
CA ALA A 29 -12.46 11.08 -3.16
C ALA A 29 -11.76 10.88 -4.51
N LYS A 30 -10.62 11.57 -4.75
CA LYS A 30 -9.80 11.34 -5.94
C LYS A 30 -8.78 10.23 -5.68
N PRO A 31 -8.52 9.33 -6.66
CA PRO A 31 -7.49 8.32 -6.53
C PRO A 31 -6.11 8.93 -6.27
N VAL A 32 -5.39 8.39 -5.28
CA VAL A 32 -3.99 8.70 -5.02
C VAL A 32 -3.13 7.76 -5.86
N GLY A 33 -2.24 8.32 -6.67
CA GLY A 33 -1.25 7.59 -7.45
C GLY A 33 0.19 8.01 -7.12
N VAL A 34 1.11 7.62 -8.00
CA VAL A 34 2.53 8.00 -7.92
C VAL A 34 2.92 8.77 -9.18
N THR A 35 3.61 9.91 -9.02
CA THR A 35 4.13 10.74 -10.12
C THR A 35 5.39 10.12 -10.75
N ALA A 36 5.90 10.76 -11.81
CA ALA A 36 7.14 10.35 -12.45
C ALA A 36 8.36 10.45 -11.49
N GLU A 37 8.33 11.40 -10.56
CA GLU A 37 9.35 11.70 -9.56
C GLU A 37 9.22 10.84 -8.29
N VAL A 38 8.33 9.84 -8.29
CA VAL A 38 8.08 8.95 -7.14
C VAL A 38 7.53 9.74 -5.93
N LEU A 39 6.55 10.62 -6.19
CA LEU A 39 5.78 11.32 -5.16
C LEU A 39 4.32 10.88 -5.20
N LEU A 40 3.60 10.96 -4.07
CA LEU A 40 2.15 10.77 -4.08
C LEU A 40 1.48 11.96 -4.78
N THR A 41 0.43 11.69 -5.57
CA THR A 41 -0.34 12.75 -6.24
C THR A 41 -1.16 13.60 -5.26
N SER A 42 -1.49 13.05 -4.09
CA SER A 42 -2.21 13.74 -3.00
C SER A 42 -2.05 12.96 -1.68
N ALA A 43 -2.43 13.59 -0.57
CA ALA A 43 -2.38 12.96 0.74
C ALA A 43 -3.41 11.82 0.86
N PRO A 44 -3.00 10.60 1.27
CA PRO A 44 -3.92 9.50 1.50
C PRO A 44 -4.93 9.81 2.60
N TYR A 45 -6.19 9.45 2.36
CA TYR A 45 -7.29 9.67 3.30
C TYR A 45 -8.06 8.38 3.61
N ALA A 46 -8.36 7.57 2.60
CA ALA A 46 -9.03 6.29 2.80
C ALA A 46 -8.48 5.19 1.89
N LEU A 47 -8.50 3.96 2.41
CA LEU A 47 -8.05 2.76 1.73
C LEU A 47 -9.21 1.77 1.59
N GLY A 48 -9.47 1.35 0.36
CA GLY A 48 -10.43 0.31 0.00
C GLY A 48 -9.74 -0.97 -0.45
N TRP A 49 -10.14 -2.11 0.10
CA TRP A 49 -9.63 -3.43 -0.26
C TRP A 49 -10.77 -4.47 -0.29
N GLY A 50 -11.25 -4.79 -1.49
CA GLY A 50 -12.53 -5.50 -1.64
C GLY A 50 -13.67 -4.67 -1.05
N ASP A 51 -14.52 -5.28 -0.23
CA ASP A 51 -15.63 -4.59 0.47
C ASP A 51 -15.18 -3.87 1.76
N LYS A 52 -13.90 -3.99 2.14
CA LYS A 52 -13.38 -3.39 3.36
C LYS A 52 -12.93 -1.96 3.09
N ARG A 53 -13.28 -1.06 4.02
CA ARG A 53 -12.93 0.36 3.99
C ARG A 53 -12.21 0.74 5.28
N TYR A 54 -11.17 1.54 5.14
CA TYR A 54 -10.33 2.00 6.23
C TYR A 54 -10.05 3.49 6.10
N LEU A 55 -10.18 4.23 7.21
CA LEU A 55 -9.65 5.59 7.31
C LEU A 55 -8.15 5.49 7.51
N VAL A 56 -7.39 6.21 6.70
CA VAL A 56 -5.93 6.26 6.82
C VAL A 56 -5.58 7.12 8.03
N THR A 57 -4.78 6.54 8.94
CA THR A 57 -4.29 7.23 10.14
C THR A 57 -2.80 7.52 10.09
N GLY A 58 -2.07 6.95 9.13
CA GLY A 58 -0.67 7.27 8.86
C GLY A 58 -0.15 6.58 7.61
N TRP A 59 0.94 7.11 7.04
CA TRP A 59 1.63 6.50 5.91
C TRP A 59 3.12 6.90 5.88
N ALA A 60 3.93 6.14 5.17
CA ALA A 60 5.34 6.43 4.90
C ALA A 60 5.71 6.03 3.47
N GLY A 61 6.45 6.90 2.77
CA GLY A 61 6.80 6.76 1.35
C GLY A 61 6.12 7.80 0.45
N PRO A 62 6.12 7.58 -0.88
CA PRO A 62 6.51 6.35 -1.55
C PRO A 62 8.03 6.24 -1.70
N TRP A 63 8.56 5.02 -1.65
CA TRP A 63 9.98 4.74 -1.90
C TRP A 63 10.13 4.06 -3.27
N PRO A 64 11.10 4.46 -4.11
CA PRO A 64 11.37 3.74 -5.34
C PRO A 64 11.78 2.30 -5.01
N VAL A 65 11.33 1.36 -5.85
CA VAL A 65 11.83 -0.01 -5.83
C VAL A 65 12.57 -0.23 -7.15
N ASP A 66 13.78 -0.74 -7.08
CA ASP A 66 14.52 -1.14 -8.27
C ASP A 66 14.01 -2.52 -8.71
N GLU A 67 12.95 -2.57 -9.51
CA GLU A 67 12.71 -3.75 -10.33
C GLU A 67 13.81 -3.80 -11.41
N GLY A 68 14.68 -4.80 -11.33
CA GLY A 68 15.51 -5.17 -12.47
C GLY A 68 16.99 -4.79 -12.44
N TRP A 69 17.67 -4.76 -11.28
CA TRP A 69 19.15 -4.74 -11.32
C TRP A 69 19.73 -5.95 -12.10
N TRP A 70 18.96 -7.04 -12.24
CA TRP A 70 19.26 -8.20 -13.09
C TRP A 70 18.53 -8.25 -14.44
N ALA A 71 17.52 -7.42 -14.68
CA ALA A 71 16.71 -7.44 -15.90
C ALA A 71 16.46 -6.01 -16.34
N GLY A 72 17.13 -5.57 -17.40
CA GLY A 72 17.26 -4.17 -17.86
C GLY A 72 15.98 -3.45 -18.32
N VAL A 73 14.82 -3.78 -17.76
CA VAL A 73 13.54 -3.07 -17.96
C VAL A 73 13.15 -2.40 -16.64
N ALA A 74 13.43 -1.11 -16.53
CA ALA A 74 13.06 -0.30 -15.37
C ALA A 74 11.55 -0.03 -15.35
N ASN A 75 10.77 -0.97 -14.83
CA ASN A 75 9.40 -0.66 -14.43
C ASN A 75 9.48 0.19 -13.16
N ARG A 76 8.96 1.42 -13.22
CA ARG A 76 8.89 2.31 -12.05
C ARG A 76 7.87 1.76 -11.06
N VAL A 77 8.34 0.91 -10.17
CA VAL A 77 7.59 0.45 -9.01
C VAL A 77 7.93 1.31 -7.80
N ALA A 78 6.95 1.53 -6.95
CA ALA A 78 7.13 2.27 -5.71
C ALA A 78 6.41 1.57 -4.57
N ARG A 79 6.98 1.59 -3.37
CA ARG A 79 6.35 1.05 -2.17
C ARG A 79 5.78 2.16 -1.30
N LEU A 80 4.63 1.92 -0.71
CA LEU A 80 3.99 2.81 0.25
C LEU A 80 3.52 1.99 1.43
N GLN A 81 3.91 2.38 2.64
CA GLN A 81 3.35 1.82 3.86
C GLN A 81 2.16 2.66 4.31
N VAL A 82 1.03 2.02 4.61
CA VAL A 82 -0.21 2.68 5.03
C VAL A 82 -0.70 2.04 6.33
N VAL A 83 -1.21 2.84 7.24
CA VAL A 83 -1.90 2.41 8.47
C VAL A 83 -3.30 3.00 8.46
N GLY A 84 -4.28 2.23 8.88
CA GLY A 84 -5.66 2.69 8.93
C GLY A 84 -6.55 1.86 9.82
N THR A 85 -7.70 2.42 10.17
CA THR A 85 -8.69 1.79 11.07
C THR A 85 -10.05 1.74 10.39
N ARG A 86 -10.91 0.82 10.85
CA ARG A 86 -12.32 0.82 10.42
C ARG A 86 -13.10 1.85 11.23
N GLU A 87 -14.16 2.41 10.63
CA GLU A 87 -15.03 3.39 11.29
C GLU A 87 -15.66 2.89 12.59
N ASN A 88 -15.83 1.57 12.73
CA ASN A 88 -16.36 0.96 13.96
C ASN A 88 -15.35 0.88 15.13
N GLY A 89 -14.17 1.48 14.99
CA GLY A 89 -13.14 1.49 16.04
C GLY A 89 -12.37 0.17 16.20
N SER A 90 -12.34 -0.69 15.17
CA SER A 90 -11.51 -1.90 15.17
C SER A 90 -10.02 -1.56 15.30
N GLU A 91 -9.21 -2.55 15.72
CA GLU A 91 -7.76 -2.42 15.79
C GLU A 91 -7.15 -1.91 14.47
N PRO A 92 -6.09 -1.07 14.53
CA PRO A 92 -5.41 -0.59 13.35
C PRO A 92 -4.85 -1.73 12.50
N CYS A 93 -4.98 -1.61 11.19
CA CYS A 93 -4.34 -2.49 10.22
C CYS A 93 -3.25 -1.70 9.48
N GLY A 94 -2.16 -2.37 9.15
CA GLY A 94 -1.07 -1.86 8.31
C GLY A 94 -1.01 -2.60 6.98
N TRP A 95 -0.62 -1.90 5.92
CA TRP A 95 -0.38 -2.48 4.60
C TRP A 95 0.95 -2.00 4.05
N LEU A 96 1.67 -2.91 3.41
CA LEU A 96 2.69 -2.55 2.43
C LEU A 96 2.04 -2.63 1.05
N LEU A 97 2.02 -1.50 0.36
CA LEU A 97 1.47 -1.37 -0.99
C LEU A 97 2.60 -1.23 -2.01
N MET A 98 2.38 -1.79 -3.19
CA MET A 98 3.24 -1.63 -4.36
C MET A 98 2.46 -0.94 -5.48
N TRP A 99 3.04 0.13 -6.03
CA TRP A 99 2.58 0.78 -7.24
C TRP A 99 3.14 0.05 -8.45
N THR A 100 2.28 -0.52 -9.28
CA THR A 100 2.67 -1.16 -10.54
C THR A 100 1.55 -1.01 -11.56
N ARG A 101 1.90 -0.78 -12.83
CA ARG A 101 0.94 -0.58 -13.92
C ARG A 101 -0.16 0.45 -13.57
N GLN A 102 0.27 1.56 -12.97
CA GLN A 102 -0.56 2.68 -12.49
C GLN A 102 -1.64 2.30 -11.45
N ARG A 103 -1.38 1.29 -10.62
CA ARG A 103 -2.32 0.81 -9.61
C ARG A 103 -1.60 0.39 -8.34
N TRP A 104 -2.24 0.58 -7.19
CA TRP A 104 -1.81 0.02 -5.92
C TRP A 104 -2.18 -1.45 -5.80
N ARG A 105 -1.26 -2.24 -5.26
CA ARG A 105 -1.47 -3.63 -4.87
C ARG A 105 -0.98 -3.89 -3.46
N VAL A 106 -1.64 -4.77 -2.71
CA VAL A 106 -1.13 -5.27 -1.43
C VAL A 106 0.06 -6.18 -1.67
N GLU A 107 1.19 -5.88 -1.05
CA GLU A 107 2.36 -6.75 -0.94
C GLU A 107 2.34 -7.52 0.39
N ALA A 108 1.98 -6.85 1.49
CA ALA A 108 1.84 -7.46 2.81
C ALA A 108 0.76 -6.75 3.65
N VAL A 109 0.16 -7.49 4.60
CA VAL A 109 -0.76 -6.96 5.61
C VAL A 109 -0.21 -7.24 7.00
N TYR A 110 -0.28 -6.24 7.86
CA TYR A 110 0.05 -6.26 9.28
C TYR A 110 -1.22 -5.95 10.09
N GLY A 111 -1.40 -6.64 11.20
CA GLY A 111 -2.51 -6.47 12.12
C GLY A 111 -2.49 -7.56 13.16
#